data_AF-A0A7J9ZTB6-F1
#
_entry.id   AF-A0A7J9ZTB6-F1
#
_cell.length_a   1.000
_cell.length_b   1.000
_cell.length_c   1.000
_cell.angle_alpha   90.00
_cell.angle_beta   90.00
_cell.angle_gamma   90.00
#
_symmetry.space_group_name_H-M   'P 1'
#
loop_
_entity.id
_entity.type
_entity.pdbx_description
1 polymer ?
#
loop_
_entity_poly.entity_id
_entity_poly.type
_entity_poly.pdbx_seq_one_letter_code
_entity_poly.pdbx_strand_id
1 'polypeptide(L)' 'MAEKKRGRPATGKTPNRTVRVPDEVWREAQEKAEREGKDVSEVVRDCLRRYIARKK' A
#
# COMPACT_ATOMS: atom_id res chain seq x y z
N MET A 1 -19.84 -1.06 17.81
CA MET A 1 -18.40 -0.75 17.79
C MET A 1 -18.07 -0.16 16.42
N ALA A 2 -18.21 1.14 16.22
CA ALA A 2 -17.92 1.76 14.92
C ALA A 2 -16.40 1.99 14.83
N GLU A 3 -15.73 1.19 14.02
CA GLU A 3 -14.30 1.28 13.79
C GLU A 3 -13.96 2.65 13.22
N LYS A 4 -13.15 3.40 13.98
CA LYS A 4 -12.79 4.79 13.73
C LYS A 4 -11.91 4.83 12.48
N LYS A 5 -12.52 4.96 11.29
CA LYS A 5 -11.81 5.14 10.02
C LYS A 5 -10.89 6.36 10.14
N ARG A 6 -9.61 6.10 10.42
CA ARG A 6 -8.56 7.12 10.49
C ARG A 6 -8.56 7.83 9.14
N GLY A 7 -8.99 9.09 9.12
CA GLY A 7 -9.04 9.88 7.90
C GLY A 7 -7.69 9.83 7.18
N ARG A 8 -7.73 9.57 5.88
CA ARG A 8 -6.55 9.46 5.01
C ARG A 8 -5.62 10.65 5.30
N PRO A 9 -4.33 10.43 5.64
CA PRO A 9 -3.39 11.52 5.90
C PRO A 9 -3.31 12.44 4.68
N ALA A 10 -3.17 13.74 4.91
CA ALA A 10 -3.15 14.79 3.88
C ALA A 10 -2.13 14.45 2.79
N THR A 11 -2.62 13.88 1.69
CA THR A 11 -1.80 13.24 0.65
C THR A 11 -1.30 14.25 -0.39
N GLY A 12 -1.61 15.54 -0.21
CA GLY A 12 -1.43 16.60 -1.21
C GLY A 12 0.01 16.91 -1.63
N LYS A 13 1.03 16.29 -1.01
CA LYS A 13 2.43 16.45 -1.40
C LYS A 13 2.98 15.29 -2.24
N THR A 14 2.34 14.12 -2.23
CA THR A 14 2.86 12.94 -2.94
C THR A 14 2.07 12.74 -4.23
N PRO A 15 2.72 12.78 -5.42
CA PRO A 15 2.03 12.57 -6.68
C PRO A 15 1.46 11.16 -6.76
N ASN A 16 0.25 11.03 -7.32
CA ASN A 16 -0.33 9.74 -7.61
C ASN A 16 0.48 9.04 -8.73
N ARG A 17 0.74 7.74 -8.57
CA ARG A 17 1.42 6.89 -9.54
C ARG A 17 0.56 5.68 -9.82
N THR A 18 0.07 5.57 -11.05
CA THR A 18 -0.74 4.44 -11.49
C THR A 18 0.16 3.35 -12.06
N VAL A 19 0.00 2.13 -11.59
CA VAL A 19 0.72 0.95 -12.08
C VAL A 19 -0.28 -0.14 -12.45
N ARG A 20 0.05 -0.96 -13.45
CA ARG A 20 -0.74 -2.14 -13.81
C ARG A 20 -0.37 -3.27 -12.85
N VAL A 21 -1.34 -3.78 -12.13
CA VAL A 21 -1.18 -4.91 -11.20
C VAL A 21 -2.27 -5.91 -11.55
N PRO A 22 -1.95 -7.22 -11.72
CA PRO A 22 -2.97 -8.24 -11.88
C PRO A 22 -3.93 -8.25 -10.68
N ASP A 23 -5.22 -8.44 -10.94
CA ASP A 23 -6.26 -8.40 -9.91
C ASP A 23 -6.03 -9.41 -8.77
N GLU A 24 -5.49 -10.59 -9.10
CA GLU A 24 -5.17 -11.63 -8.11
C GLU A 24 -4.14 -11.14 -7.10
N VAL A 25 -3.05 -10.56 -7.59
CA VAL A 25 -1.97 -10.01 -6.76
C VAL A 25 -2.48 -8.82 -5.93
N TRP A 26 -3.33 -7.99 -6.51
CA TRP A 26 -3.90 -6.84 -5.80
C TRP A 26 -4.82 -7.28 -4.66
N ARG A 27 -5.68 -8.27 -4.90
CA ARG A 27 -6.60 -8.80 -3.89
C ARG A 27 -5.84 -9.46 -2.75
N GLU A 28 -4.89 -10.35 -3.06
CA GLU A 28 -4.07 -11.00 -2.04
C GLU A 28 -3.26 -9.99 -1.20
N ALA A 29 -2.73 -8.95 -1.85
CA ALA A 29 -2.01 -7.88 -1.17
C ALA A 29 -2.93 -7.08 -0.24
N GLN A 30 -4.16 -6.80 -0.67
CA GLN A 30 -5.17 -6.10 0.14
C GLN A 30 -5.56 -6.93 1.37
N GLU A 31 -5.92 -8.21 1.18
CA GLU A 31 -6.29 -9.10 2.28
C GLU A 31 -5.16 -9.24 3.31
N LYS A 32 -3.91 -9.34 2.84
CA LYS A 32 -2.75 -9.38 3.73
C LYS A 32 -2.52 -8.05 4.45
N ALA A 33 -2.66 -6.92 3.76
CA ALA A 33 -2.51 -5.61 4.36
C ALA A 33 -3.56 -5.35 5.45
N GLU A 34 -4.82 -5.71 5.20
CA GLU A 34 -5.90 -5.60 6.18
C GLU A 34 -5.62 -6.46 7.42
N ARG A 35 -5.18 -7.70 7.24
CA ARG A 35 -4.77 -8.59 8.35
C ARG A 35 -3.60 -8.03 9.17
N GLU A 36 -2.69 -7.30 8.54
CA GLU A 36 -1.55 -6.66 9.20
C GLU A 36 -1.88 -5.26 9.75
N GLY A 37 -3.11 -4.75 9.53
CA GLY A 37 -3.52 -3.40 9.92
C GLY A 37 -2.81 -2.28 9.13
N LYS A 38 -2.36 -2.57 7.91
CA LYS A 38 -1.62 -1.66 7.02
C LYS A 38 -2.45 -1.25 5.82
N ASP A 39 -2.12 -0.11 5.22
CA ASP A 39 -2.67 0.28 3.91
C ASP A 39 -1.87 -0.32 2.75
N VAL A 40 -2.55 -0.64 1.65
CA VAL A 40 -1.89 -1.17 0.43
C VAL A 40 -0.82 -0.20 -0.08
N SER A 41 -1.02 1.12 0.06
CA SER A 41 -0.02 2.13 -0.30
C SER A 41 1.24 2.04 0.55
N GLU A 42 1.14 1.67 1.83
CA GLU A 42 2.29 1.46 2.72
C GLU A 42 3.07 0.22 2.29
N VAL A 43 2.36 -0.86 1.97
CA VAL A 43 2.96 -2.11 1.45
C VAL A 43 3.70 -1.83 0.13
N VAL A 44 3.08 -1.11 -0.81
CA VAL A 44 3.70 -0.74 -2.08
C VAL A 44 4.97 0.07 -1.85
N ARG A 45 4.95 1.07 -0.95
CA ARG A 45 6.14 1.88 -0.63
C ARG A 45 7.27 1.03 -0.05
N ASP A 46 6.95 0.11 0.85
CA ASP A 46 7.94 -0.79 1.47
C ASP A 46 8.55 -1.75 0.43
N CYS A 47 7.72 -2.36 -0.41
CA CYS A 47 8.17 -3.20 -1.52
C CYS A 47 9.10 -2.45 -2.48
N LEU A 48 8.75 -1.21 -2.86
CA LEU A 48 9.60 -0.38 -3.71
C LEU A 48 10.94 -0.05 -3.04
N ARG A 49 10.95 0.29 -1.74
CA ARG A 49 12.19 0.54 -0.98
C ARG A 49 13.07 -0.70 -0.92
N ARG A 50 12.49 -1.87 -0.61
CA ARG A 50 13.21 -3.15 -0.62
C ARG A 50 13.78 -3.47 -2.01
N TYR A 51 13.01 -3.20 -3.06
CA TYR A 51 13.45 -3.43 -4.44
C TYR A 51 14.67 -2.56 -4.79
N ILE A 52 14.65 -1.27 -4.41
CA ILE A 52 15.80 -0.36 -4.59
C ILE A 52 17.00 -0.85 -3.78
N ALA A 53 16.82 -1.23 -2.51
CA ALA A 53 17.90 -1.71 -1.66
C ALA A 53 18.53 -3.02 -2.17
N ARG A 54 17.78 -3.83 -2.91
CA ARG A 54 18.27 -5.05 -3.58
C ARG A 54 18.95 -4.78 -4.92
N LYS A 55 18.83 -3.56 -5.46
CA LYS A 55 19.44 -3.17 -6.73
C LYS A 55 20.94 -2.95 -6.50
N LYS A 56 21.74 -3.95 -6.87
CA LYS A 56 23.21 -3.90 -6.90
C LYS A 56 23.68 -3.38 -8.26
#